data_AF-A0A1I5PXF5-F1
#
_entry.id   AF-A0A1I5PXF5-F1
#
_cell.length_a   1.000
_cell.length_b   1.000
_cell.length_c   1.000
_cell.angle_alpha   90.00
_cell.angle_beta   90.00
_cell.angle_gamma   90.00
#
_symmetry.space_group_name_H-M   'P 1'
#
loop_
_entity.id
_entity.type
_entity.pdbx_description
1 polymer ?
#
loop_
_entity_poly.entity_id
_entity_poly.type
_entity_poly.pdbx_seq_one_letter_code
_entity_poly.pdbx_strand_id
1 'polypeptide(L)' 'MFKDITPQELYNLKTNEKVIVDVRSPKEYSDATIPGAVNIPLFTDDERAEVGTIYKQ' A
#
# COMPACT_ATOMS: atom_id res chain seq x y z
N MET A 1 -12.35 -10.98 10.97
CA MET A 1 -13.20 -10.51 9.86
C MET A 1 -12.57 -9.23 9.34
N PHE A 2 -12.16 -9.20 8.07
CA PHE A 2 -11.70 -7.98 7.42
C PHE A 2 -12.88 -7.26 6.78
N LYS A 3 -12.79 -5.93 6.65
CA LYS A 3 -13.77 -5.11 5.96
C LYS A 3 -13.04 -4.32 4.89
N ASP A 4 -13.46 -4.50 3.65
CA ASP A 4 -12.99 -3.65 2.56
C ASP A 4 -13.61 -2.26 2.68
N ILE A 5 -12.81 -1.24 2.38
CA ILE A 5 -13.23 0.16 2.39
C ILE A 5 -12.82 0.83 1.09
N THR A 6 -13.60 1.80 0.67
CA THR A 6 -13.31 2.65 -0.48
C THR A 6 -12.25 3.71 -0.14
N PRO A 7 -11.57 4.29 -1.15
CA PRO A 7 -10.66 5.42 -0.93
C PRO A 7 -11.35 6.63 -0.25
N GLN A 8 -12.63 6.88 -0.54
CA GLN A 8 -13.39 7.96 0.08
C GLN A 8 -13.65 7.68 1.57
N GLU A 9 -14.00 6.44 1.94
CA GLU A 9 -14.14 6.05 3.33
C GLU A 9 -12.80 6.16 4.07
N LEU A 10 -11.69 5.69 3.47
CA LEU A 10 -10.35 5.86 4.03
C LEU A 10 -10.02 7.34 4.28
N TYR A 11 -10.33 8.21 3.31
CA TYR A 11 -10.13 9.65 3.45
C TYR A 11 -10.96 10.26 4.57
N ASN A 12 -12.18 9.76 4.80
CA ASN A 12 -13.06 10.22 5.87
C ASN A 12 -12.63 9.68 7.26
N LEU A 13 -11.82 8.62 7.31
CA LEU A 13 -11.28 8.03 8.53
C LEU A 13 -10.07 8.78 9.12
N LYS A 14 -9.75 9.99 8.64
CA LYS A 14 -8.63 10.86 9.08
C LYS A 14 -8.59 11.21 10.58
N THR A 15 -9.51 10.71 11.38
CA THR A 15 -9.55 10.89 12.83
C THR A 15 -8.56 9.94 13.53
N ASN A 16 -7.29 10.37 13.60
CA ASN A 16 -6.20 10.15 14.58
C ASN A 16 -5.97 8.82 15.34
N GLU A 17 -6.67 7.71 15.07
CA GLU A 17 -6.44 6.45 15.80
C GLU A 17 -6.04 5.27 14.89
N LYS A 18 -5.82 5.52 13.59
CA LYS A 18 -5.49 4.46 12.63
C LYS A 18 -4.21 4.78 11.87
N VAL A 19 -3.35 3.78 11.73
CA VAL A 19 -2.13 3.83 10.91
C VAL A 19 -2.42 3.16 9.58
N ILE A 20 -2.09 3.83 8.48
CA ILE A 20 -2.18 3.26 7.15
C ILE A 20 -0.92 2.44 6.92
N VAL A 21 -1.08 1.17 6.56
CA VAL A 21 0.04 0.30 6.18
C VAL A 21 0.06 0.18 4.67
N ASP A 22 1.13 0.65 4.05
CA ASP A 22 1.36 0.54 2.61
C ASP A 22 2.20 -0.72 2.35
N VAL A 23 1.58 -1.71 1.71
CA VAL A 23 2.18 -3.03 1.45
C VAL A 23 2.89 -3.13 0.10
N ARG A 24 2.95 -2.02 -0.65
CA ARG A 24 3.66 -1.94 -1.93
C ARG A 24 5.17 -2.01 -1.74
N SER A 25 5.90 -2.14 -2.85
CA SER A 25 7.37 -2.17 -2.82
C SER A 25 7.96 -0.87 -2.26
N PRO A 26 9.19 -0.91 -1.69
CA PRO A 26 9.87 0.29 -1.20
C PRO A 26 9.94 1.42 -2.23
N LYS A 27 10.19 1.09 -3.51
CA LYS A 27 10.24 2.08 -4.59
C LYS A 27 8.88 2.73 -4.86
N GLU A 28 7.79 1.94 -4.93
CA GLU A 28 6.43 2.47 -5.12
C GLU A 28 6.01 3.40 -3.96
N TYR A 29 6.42 3.07 -2.74
CA TYR A 29 6.17 3.89 -1.56
C TYR A 29 6.99 5.20 -1.58
N SER A 30 8.28 5.13 -1.94
CA SER A 30 9.15 6.30 -2.01
C SER A 30 8.78 7.29 -3.13
N ASP A 31 8.17 6.80 -4.21
CA ASP A 31 7.71 7.63 -5.32
C ASP A 31 6.48 8.47 -4.92
N ALA A 32 5.47 7.83 -4.33
CA ALA A 32 4.32 8.51 -3.75
C ALA A 32 3.60 7.60 -2.76
N THR A 33 3.18 8.15 -1.61
CA THR A 33 2.39 7.43 -0.61
C THR A 33 1.38 8.35 0.08
N ILE A 34 0.44 7.75 0.81
CA ILE A 34 -0.52 8.49 1.62
C ILE A 34 0.21 9.09 2.83
N PRO A 35 0.04 10.39 3.13
CA PRO A 35 0.66 11.02 4.29
C PRO A 35 0.36 10.27 5.60
N GLY A 36 1.40 9.98 6.38
CA GLY A 36 1.29 9.24 7.65
C GLY A 36 1.20 7.72 7.50
N ALA A 37 1.26 7.18 6.27
CA ALA A 37 1.41 5.75 6.07
C ALA A 37 2.79 5.25 6.53
N VAL A 38 2.86 3.96 6.80
CA VAL A 38 4.11 3.23 7.07
C VAL A 38 4.24 2.12 6.04
N ASN A 39 5.40 2.01 5.40
CA ASN A 39 5.67 0.94 4.45
C ASN A 39 6.04 -0.35 5.17
N ILE A 40 5.28 -1.42 4.92
CA ILE A 40 5.62 -2.79 5.31
C ILE A 40 5.52 -3.63 4.03
N PRO A 41 6.59 -3.63 3.21
CA PRO A 41 6.53 -4.20 1.87
C PRO A 41 6.35 -5.72 1.93
N LEU A 42 5.43 -6.25 1.11
CA LEU A 42 5.30 -7.70 0.92
C LEU A 42 6.42 -8.28 0.07
N PHE A 43 6.97 -7.47 -0.82
CA PHE A 43 8.01 -7.83 -1.77
C PHE A 43 9.07 -6.76 -1.83
N THR A 44 10.31 -7.17 -2.08
CA THR A 44 11.37 -6.29 -2.56
C THR A 44 11.01 -5.70 -3.93
N ASP A 45 11.74 -4.66 -4.37
CA ASP A 45 11.53 -4.06 -5.69
C ASP A 45 11.73 -5.09 -6.82
N ASP A 46 12.69 -6.00 -6.67
CA ASP A 46 13.01 -7.03 -7.66
C ASP A 46 11.92 -8.12 -7.70
N GLU A 47 11.49 -8.64 -6.55
CA GLU A 47 10.38 -9.60 -6.46
C GLU A 47 9.07 -9.01 -7.00
N ARG A 48 8.80 -7.73 -6.69
CA ARG A 48 7.63 -7.00 -7.20
C ARG A 48 7.65 -6.90 -8.73
N ALA A 49 8.82 -6.72 -9.34
CA ALA A 49 8.99 -6.69 -10.78
C ALA A 49 8.76 -8.06 -11.42
N GLU A 50 9.34 -9.12 -10.84
CA GLU A 50 9.16 -10.51 -11.29
C GLU A 50 7.68 -10.92 -11.27
N VAL A 51 7.02 -10.77 -10.12
CA VAL A 51 5.58 -11.06 -9.95
C VAL A 51 4.76 -10.25 -10.96
N GLY A 52 5.09 -8.97 -11.14
CA GLY A 52 4.41 -8.11 -12.11
C GLY A 52 4.48 -8.60 -13.55
N THR A 53 5.53 -9.33 -13.94
CA THR A 53 5.66 -9.91 -15.29
C THR A 53 4.87 -11.20 -15.46
N ILE A 54 4.78 -12.03 -14.42
CA ILE A 54 4.08 -13.32 -14.45
C ILE A 54 2.56 -13.11 -14.62
N TYR A 55 1.99 -12.13 -13.91
CA TYR A 55 0.53 -11.90 -13.88
C TYR A 55 0.02 -10.92 -14.95
N LYS A 56 0.88 -10.40 -15.83
CA LYS A 56 0.50 -9.46 -16.91
C LYS A 56 0.34 -10.12 -18.29
N GLN A 57 0.37 -11.46 -18.38
CA GLN A 57 0.05 -12.18 -19.62
C GLN A 57 -1.44 -12.13 -19.95
#